data_AF-A0A2N0NLM2-F1
#
_entry.id   AF-A0A2N0NLM2-F1
#
_cell.length_a   1.000
_cell.length_b   1.000
_cell.length_c   1.000
_cell.angle_alpha   90.00
_cell.angle_beta   90.00
_cell.angle_gamma   90.00
#
_symmetry.space_group_name_H-M   'P 1'
#
loop_
_entity.id
_entity.type
_entity.pdbx_description
1 polymer ?
#
loop_
_entity_poly.entity_id
_entity_poly.type
_entity_poly.pdbx_seq_one_letter_code
_entity_poly.pdbx_strand_id
1 'polypeptide(L)'
;MAVSQKSTIHCAHLISSPFVTLFTPLRASIEAIQNEMIQRYAIAQRLQVEFNQLSVANHSSSSESSSSRLSDSSLEENRNRFKRVFNSNREGDSLDYMFETVRREIRQLTGEKIGKGTVKSFYYSEGSPKYDIVMLIMRWVNNKEYSDSVNNNAE
;
A
#
# COMPACT_ATOMS: atom_id res chain seq x y z
N MET A 1 18.13 -34.28 71.60
CA MET A 1 17.98 -34.40 70.13
C MET A 1 17.31 -33.14 69.62
N ALA A 2 18.04 -32.27 68.91
CA ALA A 2 17.47 -31.10 68.25
C ALA A 2 17.91 -31.14 66.79
N VAL A 3 16.95 -31.31 65.88
CA VAL A 3 17.19 -31.40 64.43
C VAL A 3 17.17 -29.98 63.88
N SER A 4 18.32 -29.51 63.42
CA SER A 4 18.46 -28.23 62.72
C SER A 4 18.04 -28.39 61.26
N GLN A 5 16.89 -27.82 60.89
CA GLN A 5 16.50 -27.72 59.48
C GLN A 5 17.22 -26.52 58.85
N LYS A 6 18.21 -26.81 58.01
CA LYS A 6 18.81 -25.84 57.09
C LYS A 6 17.76 -25.47 56.04
N SER A 7 17.30 -24.23 56.07
CA SER A 7 16.47 -23.67 55.01
C SER A 7 17.38 -23.30 53.82
N THR A 8 17.40 -24.15 52.80
CA THR A 8 18.00 -23.85 51.50
C THR A 8 16.96 -23.11 50.68
N ILE A 9 17.12 -21.80 50.52
CA ILE A 9 16.32 -21.02 49.58
C ILE A 9 16.82 -21.36 48.18
N HIS A 10 16.09 -22.22 47.47
CA HIS A 10 16.30 -22.44 46.05
C HIS A 10 15.86 -21.17 45.30
N CYS A 11 16.83 -20.40 44.79
CA CYS A 11 16.59 -19.34 43.81
C CYS A 11 16.16 -19.97 42.47
N ALA A 12 14.93 -20.45 42.40
CA ALA A 12 14.30 -20.91 41.16
C ALA A 12 12.94 -20.19 41.01
N HIS A 13 12.98 -18.87 40.92
CA HIS A 13 11.82 -18.08 40.52
C HIS A 13 12.23 -16.76 39.87
N LEU A 14 12.82 -16.84 38.68
CA LEU A 14 13.02 -15.68 37.81
C LEU A 14 12.58 -16.02 36.39
N ILE A 15 11.33 -16.47 36.21
CA ILE A 15 10.68 -16.52 34.91
C ILE A 15 9.28 -15.94 35.04
N SER A 16 9.18 -14.68 35.46
CA SER A 16 8.07 -13.79 35.11
C SER A 16 8.35 -12.41 35.72
N SER A 17 9.33 -11.71 35.16
CA SER A 17 9.41 -10.27 35.41
C SER A 17 8.32 -9.60 34.57
N PRO A 18 7.44 -8.76 35.15
CA PRO A 18 6.43 -8.00 34.39
C PRO A 18 7.07 -7.07 33.34
N PHE A 19 8.38 -6.86 33.42
CA PHE A 19 9.18 -6.15 32.44
C PHE A 19 9.33 -6.92 31.12
N VAL A 20 9.47 -8.25 31.16
CA VAL A 20 9.64 -9.08 29.95
C VAL A 20 8.31 -9.23 29.21
N THR A 21 7.18 -9.31 29.93
CA THR A 21 5.85 -9.44 29.34
C THR A 21 5.34 -8.16 28.65
N LEU A 22 5.78 -6.98 29.09
CA LEU A 22 5.45 -5.68 28.47
C LEU A 22 6.29 -5.37 27.23
N PHE A 23 7.53 -5.88 27.15
CA PHE A 23 8.42 -5.58 26.04
C PHE A 23 8.18 -6.43 24.80
N THR A 24 7.62 -7.63 24.93
CA THR A 24 7.35 -8.51 23.78
C THR A 24 6.32 -7.92 22.81
N PRO A 25 5.15 -7.40 23.27
CA PRO A 25 4.18 -6.76 22.37
C PRO A 25 4.72 -5.47 21.73
N LEU A 26 5.50 -4.67 22.47
CA LEU A 26 6.14 -3.46 21.97
C LEU A 26 7.15 -3.78 20.87
N ARG A 27 7.97 -4.82 21.07
CA ARG A 27 8.93 -5.26 20.06
C ARG A 27 8.22 -5.75 18.80
N ALA A 28 7.16 -6.55 18.95
CA ALA A 28 6.37 -7.03 17.83
C ALA A 28 5.71 -5.88 17.04
N SER A 29 5.20 -4.85 17.72
CA SER A 29 4.60 -3.69 17.04
C SER A 29 5.64 -2.85 16.28
N ILE A 30 6.84 -2.68 16.82
CA ILE A 30 7.95 -2.02 16.12
C ILE A 30 8.35 -2.80 14.87
N GLU A 31 8.51 -4.13 14.98
CA GLU A 31 8.84 -4.99 13.85
C GLU A 31 7.73 -4.97 12.78
N ALA A 32 6.45 -4.97 13.18
CA ALA A 32 5.32 -4.84 12.26
C ALA A 32 5.36 -3.51 11.48
N ILE A 33 5.60 -2.38 12.16
CA ILE A 33 5.72 -1.06 11.52
C ILE A 33 6.91 -1.03 10.55
N GLN A 34 8.05 -1.60 10.94
CA GLN A 34 9.24 -1.68 10.06
C GLN A 34 8.97 -2.51 8.81
N ASN A 35 8.32 -3.67 8.95
CA ASN A 35 7.94 -4.51 7.82
C ASN A 35 6.96 -3.79 6.88
N GLU A 36 5.98 -3.08 7.44
CA GLU A 36 5.05 -2.26 6.67
C GLU A 36 5.80 -1.17 5.88
N MET A 37 6.74 -0.47 6.50
CA MET A 37 7.56 0.55 5.82
C MET A 37 8.43 -0.03 4.71
N ILE A 38 9.13 -1.15 4.97
CA ILE A 38 10.00 -1.81 3.99
C ILE A 38 9.19 -2.23 2.77
N GLN A 39 8.01 -2.83 2.98
CA GLN A 39 7.17 -3.27 1.87
C GLN A 39 6.58 -2.09 1.09
N ARG A 40 6.11 -1.03 1.77
CA ARG A 40 5.64 0.20 1.10
C ARG A 40 6.74 0.80 0.22
N TYR A 41 7.98 0.78 0.69
CA TYR A 41 9.13 1.25 -0.09
C TYR A 41 9.45 0.33 -1.27
N ALA A 42 9.38 -0.99 -1.09
CA ALA A 42 9.56 -1.95 -2.17
C ALA A 42 8.50 -1.79 -3.28
N ILE A 43 7.24 -1.56 -2.91
CA ILE A 43 6.15 -1.30 -3.86
C ILE A 43 6.39 0.01 -4.61
N ALA A 44 6.76 1.09 -3.91
CA ALA A 44 7.06 2.37 -4.55
C ALA A 44 8.20 2.26 -5.56
N GLN A 45 9.28 1.55 -5.21
CA GLN A 45 10.40 1.30 -6.11
C GLN A 45 10.01 0.41 -7.30
N ARG A 46 9.24 -0.65 -7.07
CA ARG A 46 8.78 -1.53 -8.15
C ARG A 46 7.91 -0.78 -9.16
N LEU A 47 7.02 0.10 -8.70
CA LEU A 47 6.21 0.93 -9.60
C LEU A 47 7.06 1.88 -10.44
N GLN A 48 8.07 2.48 -9.84
CA GLN A 48 9.02 3.33 -10.56
C GLN A 48 9.78 2.52 -11.63
N VAL A 49 10.24 1.32 -11.28
CA VAL A 49 10.98 0.43 -12.19
C VAL A 49 10.09 -0.13 -13.31
N GLU A 50 8.90 -0.62 -13.00
CA GLU A 50 7.95 -1.17 -13.96
C GLU A 50 7.53 -0.11 -14.98
N PHE A 51 7.27 1.11 -14.51
CA PHE A 51 6.96 2.21 -15.41
C PHE A 51 8.14 2.63 -16.28
N ASN A 52 9.35 2.68 -15.72
CA ASN A 52 10.56 2.98 -16.50
C ASN A 52 10.86 1.89 -17.54
N GLN A 53 10.60 0.62 -17.26
CA GLN A 53 10.78 -0.47 -18.22
C GLN A 53 9.76 -0.42 -19.37
N LEU A 54 8.49 -0.11 -19.08
CA LEU A 54 7.46 0.15 -20.08
C LEU A 54 7.83 1.32 -21.01
N SER A 55 8.59 2.31 -20.52
CA SER A 55 9.16 3.38 -21.33
C SER A 55 10.31 2.93 -22.25
N VAL A 56 11.14 1.97 -21.84
CA VAL A 56 12.36 1.56 -22.58
C VAL A 56 12.06 0.49 -23.65
N ALA A 57 11.07 -0.37 -23.43
CA ALA A 57 10.71 -1.45 -24.36
C ALA A 57 10.12 -0.96 -25.70
N ASN A 58 9.69 0.30 -25.79
CA ASN A 58 9.12 0.89 -27.01
C ASN A 58 10.16 1.32 -28.07
N HIS A 59 11.45 1.05 -27.88
CA HIS A 59 12.51 1.48 -28.82
C HIS A 59 12.93 0.45 -29.88
N SER A 60 12.28 -0.71 -29.99
CA SER A 60 12.63 -1.71 -31.02
C SER A 60 11.43 -2.12 -31.85
N SER A 61 10.84 -1.19 -32.60
CA SER A 61 10.12 -1.38 -33.88
C SER A 61 9.67 -0.02 -34.43
N SER A 62 10.00 0.26 -35.69
CA SER A 62 9.96 1.56 -36.37
C SER A 62 8.62 2.31 -36.40
N SER A 63 8.73 3.63 -36.21
CA SER A 63 8.13 4.75 -36.99
C SER A 63 7.26 5.73 -36.17
N GLU A 64 7.79 6.96 -36.08
CA GLU A 64 7.09 8.25 -35.92
C GLU A 64 6.42 8.62 -34.58
N SER A 65 6.89 9.75 -34.04
CA SER A 65 6.36 10.58 -32.95
C SER A 65 6.69 10.18 -31.51
N SER A 66 7.79 10.77 -31.05
CA SER A 66 8.19 10.90 -29.65
C SER A 66 7.07 11.53 -28.82
N SER A 67 6.30 10.69 -28.15
CA SER A 67 5.50 11.10 -27.00
C SER A 67 5.57 9.97 -25.99
N SER A 68 5.99 10.29 -24.77
CA SER A 68 6.05 9.40 -23.60
C SER A 68 4.63 8.98 -23.15
N ARG A 69 3.84 8.44 -24.08
CA ARG A 69 2.47 7.99 -23.88
C ARG A 69 2.55 6.53 -23.48
N LEU A 70 1.96 6.22 -22.33
CA LEU A 70 1.58 4.85 -22.01
C LEU A 70 0.89 4.24 -23.23
N SER A 71 1.28 3.02 -23.61
CA SER A 71 0.55 2.26 -24.61
C SER A 71 -0.91 2.17 -24.19
N ASP A 72 -1.82 2.29 -25.16
CA ASP A 72 -3.27 2.33 -24.88
C ASP A 72 -3.75 1.09 -24.10
N SER A 73 -3.11 -0.07 -24.33
CA SER A 73 -3.37 -1.32 -23.59
C SER A 73 -3.00 -1.23 -22.11
N SER A 74 -1.83 -0.69 -21.77
CA SER A 74 -1.37 -0.53 -20.39
C SER A 74 -2.20 0.50 -19.62
N LEU A 75 -2.64 1.55 -20.31
CA LEU A 75 -3.54 2.54 -19.71
C LEU A 75 -4.92 1.94 -19.41
N GLU A 76 -5.48 1.16 -20.34
CA GLU A 76 -6.79 0.52 -20.16
C GLU A 76 -6.75 -0.49 -19.00
N GLU A 77 -5.71 -1.30 -18.90
CA GLU A 77 -5.53 -2.21 -17.76
C GLU A 77 -5.49 -1.46 -16.42
N ASN A 78 -4.71 -0.38 -16.36
CA ASN A 78 -4.67 0.48 -15.17
C ASN A 78 -6.04 1.07 -14.81
N ARG A 79 -6.85 1.47 -15.80
CA ARG A 79 -8.22 1.93 -15.55
C ARG A 79 -9.12 0.82 -15.02
N ASN A 80 -8.99 -0.39 -15.54
CA ASN A 80 -9.77 -1.55 -15.08
C ASN A 80 -9.44 -1.92 -13.64
N ARG A 81 -8.15 -1.95 -13.29
CA ARG A 81 -7.72 -2.15 -11.89
C ARG A 81 -8.28 -1.08 -10.96
N PHE A 82 -8.19 0.18 -11.37
CA PHE A 82 -8.76 1.29 -10.61
C PHE A 82 -10.27 1.13 -10.41
N LYS A 83 -11.04 0.85 -11.46
CA LYS A 83 -12.50 0.65 -11.38
C LYS A 83 -12.86 -0.48 -10.40
N ARG A 84 -12.13 -1.60 -10.45
CA ARG A 84 -12.34 -2.73 -9.54
C ARG A 84 -12.16 -2.30 -8.08
N VAL A 85 -11.00 -1.74 -7.74
CA VAL A 85 -10.71 -1.26 -6.37
C VAL A 85 -11.69 -0.17 -5.93
N PHE A 86 -12.02 0.76 -6.83
CA PHE A 86 -12.95 1.85 -6.56
C PHE A 86 -14.34 1.33 -6.21
N ASN A 87 -14.87 0.40 -7.01
CA ASN A 87 -16.20 -0.17 -6.81
C ASN A 87 -16.25 -1.09 -5.58
N SER A 88 -15.16 -1.75 -5.21
CA SER A 88 -15.07 -2.57 -3.99
C SER A 88 -15.03 -1.74 -2.70
N ASN A 89 -14.70 -0.44 -2.77
CA ASN A 89 -14.35 0.33 -1.57
C ASN A 89 -15.56 0.66 -0.70
N ARG A 90 -16.80 0.84 -1.22
CA ARG A 90 -18.08 0.96 -0.45
C ARG A 90 -19.32 0.76 -1.34
N GLU A 91 -20.12 -0.27 -1.06
CA GLU A 91 -21.48 -0.40 -1.62
C GLU A 91 -22.43 0.57 -0.90
N GLY A 92 -22.97 1.57 -1.61
CA GLY A 92 -24.06 2.42 -1.12
C GLY A 92 -23.76 3.92 -1.02
N ASP A 93 -22.51 4.35 -1.18
CA ASP A 93 -22.14 5.77 -1.17
C ASP A 93 -22.32 6.42 -2.56
N SER A 94 -22.66 7.72 -2.59
CA SER A 94 -22.72 8.48 -3.83
C SER A 94 -21.36 8.54 -4.53
N LEU A 95 -21.33 8.38 -5.85
CA LEU A 95 -20.11 8.46 -6.66
C LEU A 95 -19.31 9.74 -6.39
N ASP A 96 -19.98 10.88 -6.19
CA ASP A 96 -19.30 12.14 -5.91
C ASP A 96 -18.51 12.12 -4.60
N TYR A 97 -19.08 11.50 -3.56
CA TYR A 97 -18.43 11.31 -2.28
C TYR A 97 -17.26 10.33 -2.39
N MET A 98 -17.42 9.24 -3.16
CA MET A 98 -16.33 8.30 -3.41
C MET A 98 -15.16 8.96 -4.16
N PHE A 99 -15.42 9.77 -5.19
CA PHE A 99 -14.36 10.50 -5.90
C PHE A 99 -13.61 11.48 -4.99
N GLU A 100 -14.33 12.19 -4.11
CA GLU A 100 -13.72 13.07 -3.11
C GLU A 100 -12.89 12.28 -2.08
N THR A 101 -13.35 11.08 -1.70
CA THR A 101 -12.64 10.18 -0.79
C THR A 101 -11.32 9.72 -1.40
N VAL A 102 -11.36 9.18 -2.62
CA VAL A 102 -10.15 8.72 -3.34
C VAL A 102 -9.14 9.86 -3.50
N ARG A 103 -9.61 11.05 -3.89
CA ARG A 103 -8.78 12.24 -3.99
C ARG A 103 -8.05 12.55 -2.66
N ARG A 104 -8.76 12.48 -1.54
CA ARG A 104 -8.18 12.74 -0.20
C ARG A 104 -7.18 11.67 0.20
N GLU A 105 -7.50 10.40 -0.05
CA GLU A 105 -6.61 9.27 0.23
C GLU A 105 -5.33 9.35 -0.61
N ILE A 106 -5.41 9.69 -1.91
CA ILE A 106 -4.23 9.94 -2.76
C ILE A 106 -3.36 11.05 -2.14
N ARG A 107 -3.96 12.16 -1.71
CA ARG A 107 -3.24 13.27 -1.08
C ARG A 107 -2.58 12.84 0.23
N GLN A 108 -3.22 12.02 1.04
CA GLN A 108 -2.65 11.51 2.29
C GLN A 108 -1.48 10.55 2.04
N LEU A 109 -1.61 9.68 1.03
CA LEU A 109 -0.62 8.67 0.68
C LEU A 109 0.64 9.26 0.02
N THR A 110 0.47 10.29 -0.80
CA THR A 110 1.53 10.81 -1.67
C THR A 110 1.99 12.22 -1.30
N GLY A 111 1.18 12.98 -0.56
CA GLY A 111 1.37 14.41 -0.35
C GLY A 111 0.95 15.28 -1.55
N GLU A 112 0.70 14.68 -2.71
CA GLU A 112 0.39 15.40 -3.94
C GLU A 112 -1.11 15.70 -4.07
N LYS A 113 -1.42 16.82 -4.73
CA LYS A 113 -2.80 17.25 -4.96
C LYS A 113 -3.28 16.74 -6.31
N ILE A 114 -4.36 15.98 -6.29
CA ILE A 114 -5.14 15.61 -7.48
C ILE A 114 -6.52 16.28 -7.43
N GLY A 115 -7.10 16.57 -8.59
CA GLY A 115 -8.46 17.11 -8.71
C GLY A 115 -9.53 16.01 -8.65
N LYS A 116 -10.68 16.28 -8.04
CA LYS A 116 -11.83 15.35 -8.05
C LYS A 116 -12.27 15.02 -9.48
N GLY A 117 -12.32 16.04 -10.34
CA GLY A 117 -12.62 15.86 -11.77
C GLY A 117 -11.63 14.94 -12.48
N THR A 118 -10.36 14.99 -12.12
CA THR A 118 -9.33 14.10 -12.67
C THR A 118 -9.56 12.64 -12.28
N VAL A 119 -9.89 12.37 -11.02
CA VAL A 119 -10.24 11.02 -10.55
C VAL A 119 -11.49 10.52 -11.27
N LYS A 120 -12.50 11.38 -11.42
CA LYS A 120 -13.74 11.08 -12.15
C LYS A 120 -13.47 10.76 -13.62
N SER A 121 -12.70 11.57 -14.34
CA SER A 121 -12.37 11.30 -15.74
C SER A 121 -11.52 10.05 -15.90
N PHE A 122 -10.66 9.73 -14.92
CA PHE A 122 -9.94 8.45 -14.91
C PHE A 122 -10.90 7.26 -14.81
N TYR A 123 -11.89 7.35 -13.92
CA TYR A 123 -12.95 6.34 -13.74
C TYR A 123 -13.75 6.11 -15.02
N TYR A 124 -14.22 7.17 -15.69
CA TYR A 124 -15.06 7.05 -16.89
C TYR A 124 -14.28 6.78 -18.18
N SER A 125 -13.00 6.43 -18.09
CA SER A 125 -12.15 6.25 -19.28
C SER A 125 -12.02 7.52 -20.15
N GLU A 126 -12.25 8.70 -19.60
CA GLU A 126 -12.26 9.96 -20.35
C GLU A 126 -10.85 10.52 -20.53
N GLY A 127 -10.57 11.01 -21.74
CA GLY A 127 -9.34 11.71 -22.11
C GLY A 127 -8.07 10.85 -22.00
N SER A 128 -6.91 11.49 -22.18
CA SER A 128 -5.60 10.86 -21.99
C SER A 128 -4.93 11.47 -20.75
N PRO A 129 -4.95 10.79 -19.57
CA PRO A 129 -4.33 11.31 -18.37
C PRO A 129 -2.82 11.46 -18.56
N LYS A 130 -2.24 12.50 -17.96
CA LYS A 130 -0.78 12.67 -17.90
C LYS A 130 -0.17 11.53 -17.07
N TYR A 131 1.10 11.24 -17.33
CA TYR A 131 1.83 10.19 -16.62
C TYR A 131 1.75 10.33 -15.09
N ASP A 132 2.06 11.50 -14.54
CA ASP A 132 2.05 11.72 -13.09
C ASP A 132 0.69 11.40 -12.45
N ILE A 133 -0.41 11.69 -13.17
CA ILE A 133 -1.76 11.37 -12.73
C ILE A 133 -1.97 9.85 -12.66
N VAL A 134 -1.53 9.12 -13.68
CA VAL A 134 -1.61 7.65 -13.69
C VAL A 134 -0.79 7.07 -12.53
N MET A 135 0.40 7.59 -12.29
CA MET A 135 1.26 7.17 -11.19
C MET A 135 0.60 7.38 -9.81
N LEU A 136 0.04 8.56 -9.56
CA LEU A 136 -0.66 8.86 -8.31
C LEU A 136 -1.84 7.93 -8.06
N ILE A 137 -2.65 7.67 -9.09
CA ILE A 137 -3.81 6.78 -8.99
C ILE A 137 -3.36 5.34 -8.78
N MET A 138 -2.36 4.85 -9.53
CA MET A 138 -1.87 3.48 -9.37
C MET A 138 -1.25 3.25 -7.99
N ARG A 139 -0.55 4.24 -7.42
CA ARG A 139 -0.02 4.16 -6.06
C ARG A 139 -1.13 3.94 -5.03
N TRP A 140 -2.28 4.59 -5.21
CA TRP A 140 -3.46 4.37 -4.39
C TRP A 140 -4.09 2.99 -4.61
N VAL A 141 -4.25 2.54 -5.86
CA VAL A 141 -4.77 1.20 -6.22
C VAL A 141 -3.95 0.10 -5.54
N ASN A 142 -2.62 0.14 -5.68
CA ASN A 142 -1.74 -0.86 -5.08
C ASN A 142 -1.81 -0.86 -3.54
N ASN A 143 -1.98 0.31 -2.93
CA ASN A 143 -2.12 0.40 -1.47
C ASN A 143 -3.42 -0.27 -0.99
N LYS A 144 -4.53 -0.13 -1.72
CA LYS A 144 -5.80 -0.78 -1.38
C LYS A 144 -5.73 -2.29 -1.57
N GLU A 145 -5.22 -2.75 -2.72
CA GLU A 145 -5.03 -4.19 -2.99
C GLU A 145 -4.13 -4.85 -1.94
N TYR A 146 -3.12 -4.12 -1.42
CA TYR A 146 -2.32 -4.60 -0.30
C TYR A 146 -3.12 -4.72 1.00
N SER A 147 -3.88 -3.69 1.39
CA SER A 147 -4.71 -3.73 2.61
C SER A 147 -5.70 -4.90 2.60
N ASP A 148 -6.30 -5.18 1.44
CA ASP A 148 -7.21 -6.32 1.29
C ASP A 148 -6.49 -7.65 1.48
N SER A 149 -5.25 -7.79 0.97
CA SER A 149 -4.45 -9.01 1.11
C SER A 149 -3.99 -9.30 2.56
N VAL A 150 -3.79 -8.26 3.37
CA VAL A 150 -3.42 -8.39 4.80
C VAL A 150 -4.63 -8.75 5.65
N ASN A 151 -5.83 -8.27 5.32
CA ASN A 151 -7.03 -8.63 6.07
C ASN A 151 -7.44 -10.11 5.88
N ASN A 152 -7.16 -10.70 4.71
CA ASN A 152 -7.56 -12.08 4.40
C ASN A 152 -6.63 -13.16 5.01
N ASN A 153 -5.58 -12.78 5.73
CA ASN A 153 -4.64 -13.72 6.36
C ASN A 153 -4.66 -13.67 7.90
N ALA A 154 -5.61 -12.92 8.46
CA ALA A 154 -5.83 -12.78 9.90
C ALA A 154 -7.00 -13.63 10.44
N GLU A 155 -7.49 -14.60 9.65
CA GLU A 155 -8.55 -15.55 10.03
C GLU A 155 -7.99 -16.96 10.27
#